data_AF-A0A7Y4QAA4-F1
#
_entry.id   AF-A0A7Y4QAA4-F1
#
_cell.length_a   1.000
_cell.length_b   1.000
_cell.length_c   1.000
_cell.angle_alpha   90.00
_cell.angle_beta   90.00
_cell.angle_gamma   90.00
#
_symmetry.space_group_name_H-M   'P 1'
#
loop_
_entity.id
_entity.type
_entity.pdbx_description
1 polymer ?
#
loop_
_entity_poly.entity_id
_entity_poly.type
_entity_poly.pdbx_seq_one_letter_code
_entity_poly.pdbx_strand_id
1 'polypeptide(L)'
;MDIQVSKSEFKNLYFRFAQPNNGWTADYWNQFFEREQNKNYFYEEPASPAQSQMMIVSGNNKHRMIFLTENSEEAFFGGRD
;
A
#
# COMPACT_ATOMS: atom_id res chain seq x y z
N MET A 1 -0.53 -11.00 -9.02
CA MET A 1 -1.90 -11.12 -9.57
C MET A 1 -2.78 -10.35 -8.63
N ASP A 2 -3.46 -9.32 -9.11
CA ASP A 2 -4.21 -8.42 -8.23
C ASP A 2 -5.60 -8.96 -7.90
N ILE A 3 -5.91 -8.95 -6.61
CA ILE A 3 -7.18 -9.39 -6.05
C ILE A 3 -7.96 -8.13 -5.69
N GLN A 4 -9.17 -7.99 -6.23
CA GLN A 4 -10.07 -6.91 -5.81
C GLN A 4 -10.58 -7.20 -4.40
N VAL A 5 -10.46 -6.23 -3.51
CA VAL A 5 -10.89 -6.31 -2.11
C VAL A 5 -11.83 -5.17 -1.76
N SER A 6 -12.58 -5.33 -0.67
CA SER A 6 -13.41 -4.25 -0.12
C SER A 6 -12.56 -3.21 0.61
N LYS A 7 -13.05 -1.96 0.76
CA LYS A 7 -12.36 -0.91 1.52
C LYS A 7 -11.98 -1.36 2.95
N SER A 8 -12.89 -2.05 3.64
CA SER A 8 -12.65 -2.57 4.99
C SER A 8 -11.51 -3.59 5.02
N GLU A 9 -11.44 -4.47 4.02
CA GLU A 9 -10.36 -5.46 3.93
C GLU A 9 -9.03 -4.79 3.57
N PHE A 10 -9.06 -3.84 2.64
CA PHE A 10 -7.89 -3.02 2.30
C PHE A 10 -7.36 -2.26 3.53
N LYS A 11 -8.25 -1.74 4.38
CA LYS A 11 -7.91 -1.11 5.66
C LYS A 11 -7.27 -2.10 6.63
N ASN A 12 -7.80 -3.32 6.75
CA ASN A 12 -7.20 -4.36 7.59
C ASN A 12 -5.78 -4.72 7.11
N LEU A 13 -5.61 -4.91 5.81
CA LEU A 13 -4.32 -5.20 5.20
C LEU A 13 -3.34 -4.04 5.43
N TYR A 14 -3.80 -2.80 5.27
CA TYR A 14 -3.02 -1.60 5.52
C TYR A 14 -2.44 -1.60 6.93
N PHE A 15 -3.28 -1.82 7.95
CA PHE A 15 -2.82 -1.85 9.34
C PHE A 15 -2.01 -3.10 9.69
N ARG A 16 -2.24 -4.21 8.99
CA ARG A 16 -1.47 -5.44 9.16
C ARG A 16 -0.03 -5.28 8.69
N PHE A 17 0.18 -4.54 7.60
CA PHE A 17 1.50 -4.36 6.98
C PHE A 17 2.12 -2.98 7.22
N ALA A 18 1.39 -2.08 7.86
CA ALA A 18 1.91 -0.81 8.36
C ALA A 18 3.06 -1.09 9.34
N GLN A 19 4.29 -0.79 8.90
CA GLN A 19 5.46 -0.81 9.75
C GLN A 19 5.68 0.59 10.36
N PRO A 20 6.18 0.70 11.60
CA PRO A 20 6.34 1.97 12.30
C PRO A 20 7.24 2.98 11.58
N ASN A 21 8.11 2.54 10.68
CA ASN A 21 9.07 3.40 9.98
C ASN A 21 8.68 3.76 8.54
N ASN A 22 7.57 3.23 7.99
CA ASN A 22 7.26 3.35 6.56
C ASN A 22 6.22 4.43 6.23
N GLY A 23 5.90 5.32 7.18
CA GLY A 23 4.94 6.43 6.98
C GLY A 23 3.47 6.00 6.89
N TRP A 24 3.18 4.70 6.80
CA TRP A 24 1.82 4.15 6.79
C TRP A 24 1.23 4.10 8.21
N THR A 25 0.62 5.20 8.63
CA THR A 25 0.03 5.35 9.96
C THR A 25 -1.49 5.47 9.92
N ALA A 26 -2.14 5.28 11.08
CA ALA A 26 -3.57 5.53 11.21
C ALA A 26 -3.95 6.97 10.86
N ASP A 27 -3.06 7.93 11.14
CA ASP A 27 -3.26 9.33 10.79
C ASP A 27 -3.27 9.52 9.26
N TYR A 28 -2.26 8.95 8.57
CA TYR A 28 -2.19 8.95 7.11
C TYR A 28 -3.42 8.31 6.48
N TRP A 29 -3.89 7.18 7.02
CA TRP A 29 -5.13 6.55 6.56
C TRP A 29 -6.33 7.49 6.65
N ASN A 30 -6.51 8.14 7.81
CA ASN A 30 -7.62 9.05 8.04
C ASN A 30 -7.56 10.28 7.13
N GLN A 31 -6.35 10.79 6.85
CA GLN A 31 -6.16 11.94 5.99
C GLN A 31 -6.46 11.64 4.51
N PHE A 32 -6.01 10.48 3.99
CA PHE A 32 -6.01 10.22 2.56
C PHE A 32 -7.08 9.23 2.08
N PHE A 33 -7.39 8.18 2.85
CA PHE A 33 -8.22 7.06 2.37
C PHE A 33 -9.59 6.96 3.05
N GLU A 34 -9.71 7.39 4.32
CA GLU A 34 -10.94 7.17 5.09
C GLU A 34 -12.17 7.87 4.48
N ARG A 35 -11.98 9.07 3.91
CA ARG A 35 -13.07 9.86 3.32
C ARG A 35 -13.32 9.56 1.84
N GLU A 36 -12.47 8.76 1.19
CA GLU A 36 -12.66 8.43 -0.22
C GLU A 36 -13.87 7.53 -0.45
N GLN A 37 -14.61 7.85 -1.51
CA GLN A 37 -15.77 7.11 -1.98
C GLN A 37 -15.57 6.75 -3.46
N ASN A 38 -16.28 5.72 -3.94
CA ASN A 38 -16.24 5.28 -5.34
C ASN A 38 -14.84 4.86 -5.83
N LYS A 39 -14.01 4.30 -4.94
CA LYS A 39 -12.70 3.73 -5.27
C LYS A 39 -12.76 2.20 -5.30
N ASN A 40 -12.03 1.62 -6.24
CA ASN A 40 -11.77 0.18 -6.27
C ASN A 40 -10.44 -0.12 -5.56
N TYR A 41 -10.45 -1.09 -4.65
CA TYR A 41 -9.28 -1.45 -3.87
C TYR A 41 -8.75 -2.81 -4.34
N PHE A 42 -7.44 -2.89 -4.53
CA PHE A 42 -6.75 -4.08 -5.03
C PHE A 42 -5.58 -4.42 -4.12
N TYR A 43 -5.38 -5.71 -3.89
CA TYR A 43 -4.27 -6.24 -3.13
C TYR A 43 -3.46 -7.18 -4.03
N GLU A 44 -2.16 -6.99 -4.05
CA GLU A 44 -1.23 -7.95 -4.62
C GLU A 44 -0.47 -8.63 -3.48
N GLU A 45 -0.60 -9.95 -3.39
CA GLU A 45 0.15 -10.72 -2.40
C GLU A 45 1.66 -10.64 -2.70
N PRO A 46 2.52 -10.44 -1.69
CA PRO A 46 3.96 -10.48 -1.89
C PRO A 46 4.37 -11.83 -2.47
N ALA A 47 5.16 -11.82 -3.55
CA ALA A 47 5.63 -13.04 -4.20
C ALA A 47 6.65 -13.81 -3.35
N SER A 48 7.20 -13.16 -2.31
CA SER A 48 8.19 -13.74 -1.41
C SER A 48 8.23 -12.97 -0.08
N PRO A 49 8.64 -13.60 1.03
CA PRO A 49 8.75 -12.92 2.33
C PRO A 49 9.73 -11.74 2.34
N ALA A 50 10.69 -11.70 1.41
CA ALA A 50 11.58 -10.55 1.23
C ALA A 50 10.85 -9.27 0.77
N GLN A 51 9.67 -9.40 0.16
CA GLN A 51 8.81 -8.28 -0.21
C GLN A 51 7.92 -7.90 0.98
N SER A 52 8.51 -7.20 1.95
CA SER A 52 7.81 -6.80 3.19
C SER A 52 7.41 -5.34 3.22
N GLN A 53 7.94 -4.52 2.30
CA GLN A 53 7.68 -3.08 2.28
C GLN A 53 6.35 -2.80 1.55
N MET A 54 5.35 -2.38 2.30
CA MET A 54 4.04 -2.03 1.73
C MET A 54 4.14 -0.71 0.95
N MET A 55 3.51 -0.68 -0.22
CA MET A 55 3.35 0.51 -1.05
C MET A 55 1.92 0.60 -1.58
N ILE A 56 1.35 1.80 -1.61
CA ILE A 56 0.01 2.04 -2.16
C ILE A 56 0.14 2.91 -3.40
N VAL A 57 -0.23 2.33 -4.54
CA VAL A 57 -0.29 3.02 -5.83
C VAL A 57 -1.72 3.51 -6.06
N SER A 58 -1.89 4.83 -5.96
CA SER A 58 -3.16 5.52 -6.17
C SER A 58 -3.31 5.96 -7.63
N GLY A 59 -4.43 5.63 -8.26
CA GLY A 59 -4.84 6.13 -9.58
C GLY A 59 -6.23 6.77 -9.54
N ASN A 60 -6.72 7.27 -10.68
CA ASN A 60 -7.97 8.06 -10.76
C ASN A 60 -9.13 7.48 -9.92
N ASN A 61 -9.44 6.17 -10.06
CA ASN A 61 -10.52 5.50 -9.32
C ASN A 61 -10.08 4.18 -8.65
N LYS A 62 -8.78 3.96 -8.45
CA LYS A 62 -8.28 2.70 -7.89
C LYS A 62 -7.10 2.91 -6.97
N HIS A 63 -7.01 2.06 -5.96
CA HIS A 63 -5.88 1.93 -5.06
C HIS A 63 -5.37 0.51 -5.13
N ARG A 64 -4.07 0.33 -5.37
CA ARG A 64 -3.43 -0.98 -5.34
C ARG A 64 -2.37 -1.01 -4.27
N MET A 65 -2.48 -1.97 -3.36
CA MET A 65 -1.44 -2.31 -2.40
C MET A 65 -0.50 -3.32 -3.04
N ILE A 66 0.77 -2.98 -3.09
CA ILE A 66 1.86 -3.82 -3.60
C ILE A 66 2.94 -3.93 -2.54
N PHE A 67 3.81 -4.92 -2.67
CA PHE A 67 4.90 -5.16 -1.75
C PHE A 67 6.23 -5.19 -2.47
N LEU A 68 7.20 -4.45 -1.95
CA LEU A 68 8.54 -4.34 -2.48
C LEU A 68 9.56 -4.88 -1.48
N THR A 69 10.75 -5.20 -2.00
CA THR A 69 11.92 -5.42 -1.16
C THR A 69 12.47 -4.06 -0.71
N GLU A 70 13.14 -4.01 0.44
CA GLU A 70 13.79 -2.80 0.97
C GLU A 70 14.71 -2.13 -0.09
N ASN A 71 15.53 -2.93 -0.76
CA ASN A 71 16.41 -2.47 -1.85
C ASN A 71 15.65 -1.95 -3.09
N SER A 72 14.44 -2.46 -3.35
CA SER A 72 13.59 -1.95 -4.44
C SER A 72 12.87 -0.66 -4.06
N GLU A 73 12.57 -0.43 -2.78
CA GLU A 73 12.00 0.83 -2.30
C GLU A 73 12.99 1.98 -2.49
N GLU A 74 14.26 1.77 -2.15
CA GLU A 74 15.33 2.76 -2.36
C GLU A 74 15.50 3.12 -3.84
N ALA A 75 15.40 2.16 -4.76
CA ALA A 75 15.44 2.46 -6.20
C ALA A 75 14.20 3.23 -6.69
N PHE A 76 13.04 3.02 -6.07
CA PHE A 76 11.79 3.70 -6.42
C PHE A 76 11.73 5.16 -5.91
N PHE A 77 12.35 5.45 -4.75
CA PHE A 77 12.32 6.78 -4.13
C PHE A 77 13.65 7.54 -4.16
N GLY A 78 14.77 6.84 -4.32
CA GLY A 78 16.14 7.36 -4.16
C GLY A 78 16.94 7.52 -5.46
N GLY A 79 16.30 7.44 -6.63
CA GLY A 79 16.95 7.75 -7.91
C GLY A 79 17.22 9.24 -8.10
N ARG A 80 18.10 9.82 -7.28
CA ARG A 80 18.65 11.17 -7.45
C ARG A 80 20.14 11.14 -7.06
N ASP A 81 20.96 10.73 -8.02
CA ASP A 81 22.33 11.23 -8.15
C ASP A 81 22.28 12.53 -8.97
#